data_AF-A0A4U6KTP8-F1
#
_entry.id   AF-A0A4U6KTP8-F1
#
_cell.length_a   1.000
_cell.length_b   1.000
_cell.length_c   1.000
_cell.angle_alpha   90.00
_cell.angle_beta   90.00
_cell.angle_gamma   90.00
#
_symmetry.space_group_name_H-M   'P 1'
#
loop_
_entity.id
_entity.type
_entity.pdbx_description
1 polymer ?
#
loop_
_entity_poly.entity_id
_entity_poly.type
_entity_poly.pdbx_seq_one_letter_code
_entity_poly.pdbx_strand_id
1 'polypeptide(L)' 'ISGIEGTQMAHCLGAYCPNILFPYARECITSLVSRGTFPQLNLAPVNFDALFMNYLQQQ' A
#
# COMPACT_ATOMS: atom_id res chain seq x y z
N ILE A 1 6.46 -11.54 -16.53
CA ILE A 1 6.70 -10.08 -16.54
C ILE A 1 8.11 -9.89 -17.09
N SER A 2 8.21 -9.69 -18.40
CA SER A 2 9.47 -9.70 -19.14
C SER A 2 9.83 -8.24 -19.42
N GLY A 3 10.69 -7.63 -18.59
CA GLY A 3 11.12 -6.24 -18.77
C GLY A 3 11.43 -5.42 -17.52
N ILE A 4 11.27 -5.95 -16.31
CA ILE A 4 11.60 -5.23 -15.06
C ILE A 4 12.65 -6.05 -14.30
N GLU A 5 13.87 -5.54 -14.14
CA GLU A 5 14.98 -6.25 -13.51
C GLU A 5 15.11 -5.95 -12.01
N GLY A 6 15.36 -7.01 -11.22
CA GLY A 6 15.84 -7.00 -9.84
C GLY A 6 15.23 -5.94 -8.93
N THR A 7 16.01 -4.89 -8.65
CA THR A 7 15.69 -3.83 -7.69
C THR A 7 14.51 -2.97 -8.12
N GLN A 8 14.32 -2.72 -9.42
CA GLN A 8 13.14 -2.02 -9.93
C GLN A 8 11.87 -2.88 -9.81
N MET A 9 12.01 -4.21 -9.97
CA MET A 9 10.88 -5.12 -9.75
C MET A 9 10.49 -5.16 -8.26
N ALA A 10 11.47 -5.20 -7.37
CA ALA A 10 11.24 -5.11 -5.94
C ALA A 10 10.55 -3.78 -5.54
N HIS A 11 10.99 -2.66 -6.11
CA HIS A 11 10.35 -1.35 -5.88
C HIS A 11 8.92 -1.31 -6.44
N CYS A 12 8.72 -1.85 -7.64
CA CYS A 12 7.40 -1.88 -8.27
C CYS A 12 6.42 -2.73 -7.44
N LEU A 13 6.84 -3.92 -6.97
CA LEU A 13 6.01 -4.79 -6.15
C LEU A 13 5.85 -4.30 -4.70
N GLY A 14 6.88 -3.68 -4.13
CA GLY A 14 6.92 -3.29 -2.72
C GLY A 14 6.37 -1.89 -2.43
N ALA A 15 6.48 -0.96 -3.38
CA ALA A 15 6.01 0.41 -3.22
C ALA A 15 4.86 0.73 -4.19
N TYR A 16 5.06 0.52 -5.48
CA TYR A 16 4.16 1.03 -6.51
C TYR A 16 2.82 0.29 -6.58
N CYS A 17 2.84 -1.04 -6.67
CA CYS A 17 1.66 -1.90 -6.66
C CYS A 17 0.78 -1.68 -5.41
N PRO A 18 1.30 -1.71 -4.18
CA PRO A 18 0.49 -1.47 -2.99
C PRO A 18 -0.03 -0.03 -2.92
N ASN A 19 0.69 0.97 -3.42
CA ASN A 19 0.19 2.35 -3.45
C ASN A 19 -1.06 2.51 -4.35
N ILE A 20 -1.12 1.78 -5.46
CA ILE A 20 -2.32 1.73 -6.32
C ILE A 20 -3.47 0.96 -5.64
N LEU A 21 -3.18 -0.13 -4.93
CA LEU A 21 -4.19 -0.96 -4.27
C LEU A 21 -4.70 -0.33 -2.96
N PHE A 22 -3.93 0.53 -2.32
CA PHE A 22 -4.25 1.17 -1.04
C PHE A 22 -5.57 1.95 -1.03
N PRO A 23 -5.92 2.81 -2.02
CA PRO A 23 -7.20 3.49 -2.03
C PRO A 23 -8.40 2.52 -2.07
N TYR A 24 -8.28 1.40 -2.80
CA TYR A 24 -9.32 0.36 -2.84
C TYR A 24 -9.45 -0.37 -1.50
N ALA A 25 -8.32 -0.71 -0.88
CA ALA A 25 -8.31 -1.33 0.45
C ALA A 25 -8.91 -0.38 1.51
N ARG A 26 -8.55 0.90 1.46
CA ARG A 26 -9.09 1.95 2.33
C ARG A 26 -10.61 2.06 2.19
N GLU A 27 -11.12 2.15 0.97
CA GLU A 27 -12.56 2.22 0.71
C GLU A 27 -13.28 0.98 1.23
N CYS A 28 -12.74 -0.22 0.96
CA CYS A 28 -13.31 -1.47 1.45
C CYS A 28 -13.39 -1.51 2.98
N ILE A 29 -12.32 -1.11 3.67
CA ILE A 29 -12.29 -1.01 5.14
C ILE A 29 -13.30 0.03 5.63
N THR A 30 -13.33 1.22 5.04
CA THR A 30 -14.29 2.27 5.42
C THR A 30 -15.73 1.80 5.23
N SER A 31 -16.04 1.08 4.15
CA SER A 31 -17.36 0.49 3.88
C SER A 31 -17.73 -0.56 4.94
N LEU A 32 -16.80 -1.43 5.32
CA LEU A 32 -17.00 -2.43 6.38
C LEU A 32 -17.23 -1.78 7.75
N VAL A 33 -16.44 -0.79 8.13
CA VAL A 33 -16.57 -0.05 9.39
C VAL A 33 -17.91 0.69 9.46
N SER A 34 -18.31 1.33 8.36
CA SER A 34 -19.60 2.02 8.25
C SER A 34 -20.78 1.05 8.37
N ARG A 35 -20.70 -0.13 7.73
CA ARG A 35 -21.69 -1.21 7.90
C ARG A 35 -21.74 -1.75 9.32
N GLY A 36 -20.62 -1.75 10.03
CA GLY A 36 -20.53 -2.10 11.44
C GLY A 36 -21.09 -1.01 12.38
N THR A 37 -21.68 0.07 11.87
CA THR A 37 -22.18 1.22 12.65
C THR A 37 -21.11 1.91 13.52
N PHE A 38 -19.84 1.72 13.18
CA PHE A 38 -18.72 2.41 13.81
C PHE A 38 -18.50 3.79 13.17
N PRO A 39 -17.89 4.74 13.89
CA PRO A 39 -17.50 6.03 13.33
C PRO A 39 -16.53 5.85 12.16
N GLN A 40 -16.54 6.81 11.23
CA GLN A 40 -15.72 6.73 10.01
C GLN A 40 -14.22 6.60 10.36
N LEU A 41 -13.63 5.49 9.93
CA LEU A 41 -12.19 5.27 10.02
C LEU A 41 -11.51 5.81 8.76
N ASN A 42 -10.88 6.97 8.90
CA ASN A 42 -10.06 7.57 7.86
C ASN A 42 -8.62 7.08 8.02
N LEU A 43 -8.20 6.12 7.20
CA LEU A 43 -6.79 5.74 7.17
C LEU A 43 -5.96 6.94 6.67
N ALA A 44 -4.91 7.25 7.43
CA ALA A 44 -3.90 8.23 7.04
C ALA A 44 -3.18 7.74 5.77
N PRO A 45 -2.74 8.66 4.90
CA PRO A 45 -1.97 8.29 3.72
C PRO A 45 -0.68 7.57 4.15
N VAL A 46 -0.47 6.37 3.62
CA VAL A 46 0.74 5.58 3.84
C VAL A 46 1.71 5.85 2.71
N ASN A 47 2.97 6.16 3.04
CA ASN A 47 4.03 6.32 2.06
C ASN A 47 4.74 4.98 1.84
N PHE A 48 4.34 4.26 0.79
CA PHE A 48 4.90 2.95 0.47
C PHE A 48 6.33 3.02 -0.07
N ASP A 49 6.75 4.13 -0.67
CA ASP A 49 8.14 4.34 -1.10
C ASP A 49 9.08 4.42 0.11
N ALA A 50 8.68 5.14 1.16
CA ALA A 50 9.45 5.24 2.40
C ALA A 50 9.53 3.90 3.14
N LEU A 51 8.44 3.11 3.11
CA LEU A 51 8.41 1.74 3.65
C LEU A 51 9.37 0.81 2.89
N PHE A 52 9.38 0.89 1.56
CA PHE A 52 10.28 0.10 0.74
C PHE A 52 11.75 0.49 0.93
N MET A 53 12.04 1.79 1.05
CA MET A 53 13.39 2.26 1.40
C MET A 53 13.85 1.76 2.77
N ASN A 54 12.97 1.77 3.79
CA ASN A 54 13.29 1.19 5.09
C ASN A 54 13.53 -0.32 5.01
N TYR A 55 12.74 -1.02 4.20
CA TYR A 55 12.91 -2.46 3.97
C TYR A 55 14.27 -2.79 3.33
N LEU A 56 14.70 -2.00 2.34
CA LEU A 56 16.03 -2.14 1.73
C LEU A 56 17.18 -1.81 2.69
N GLN A 57 16.98 -0.88 3.64
CA GLN A 57 17.99 -0.56 4.66
C GLN A 57 18.13 -1.64 5.75
N GLN A 58 17.10 -2.45 5.96
CA GLN A 58 17.12 -3.56 6.93
C GLN A 58 17.58 -4.90 6.33
N GLN A 59 17.78 -4.99 5.01
CA GLN A 59 18.39 -6.15 4.33
C GLN A 59 19.90 -6.00 4.22
#